data_AF-A7TRL4-F1
#
_entry.id   AF-A7TRL4-F1
#
_cell.length_a   1.000
_cell.length_b   1.000
_cell.length_c   1.000
_cell.angle_alpha   90.00
_cell.angle_beta   90.00
_cell.angle_gamma   90.00
#
_symmetry.space_group_name_H-M   'P 1'
#
loop_
_entity.id
_entity.type
_entity.pdbx_description
1 polymer ?
#
loop_
_entity_poly.entity_id
_entity_poly.type
_entity_poly.pdbx_seq_one_letter_code
_entity_poly.pdbx_strand_id
1 'polypeptide(L)'
;ELPIQTSSEVETPIYTTTTSTTFWTGSYDTIFSTITTTVTGTDNLVTTETIYIVETPIRATSTTTSDYWSNSFFSTTAVETRTFTGTDDYETTETIYQVFIPVFVTTTTIYTDFPDGRIYDMENPTYSTGMIITTDEDGAPRAVCVYYVYVNGKLKAFNGEDTSKFSNSTENTETNHGDSIIV
;
A
#
# COMPACT_ATOMS: atom_id res chain seq x y z
N GLU A 1 -48.10 69.80 41.24
CA GLU A 1 -47.05 69.17 40.42
C GLU A 1 -47.45 67.70 40.25
N LEU A 2 -47.68 67.24 39.02
CA LEU A 2 -48.01 65.84 38.73
C LEU A 2 -46.70 65.03 38.70
N PRO A 3 -46.62 63.84 39.31
CA PRO A 3 -45.42 63.03 39.21
C PRO A 3 -45.24 62.56 37.76
N ILE A 4 -44.04 62.77 37.23
CA ILE A 4 -43.62 62.27 35.92
C ILE A 4 -43.59 60.75 36.03
N GLN A 5 -44.50 60.05 35.35
CA GLN A 5 -44.40 58.61 35.17
C GLN A 5 -43.32 58.34 34.13
N THR A 6 -42.14 57.95 34.58
CA THR A 6 -41.14 57.32 33.72
C THR A 6 -41.63 55.93 33.33
N SER A 7 -42.10 55.80 32.09
CA SER A 7 -42.32 54.50 31.45
C SER A 7 -40.95 53.84 31.27
N SER A 8 -40.64 52.82 32.07
CA SER A 8 -39.47 51.97 31.85
C SER A 8 -39.78 50.99 30.72
N GLU A 9 -39.27 51.24 29.52
CA GLU A 9 -39.26 50.23 28.47
C GLU A 9 -38.32 49.10 28.90
N VAL A 10 -38.87 47.90 29.08
CA VAL A 10 -38.10 46.71 29.42
C VAL A 10 -37.48 46.18 28.13
N GLU A 11 -36.25 46.61 27.87
CA GLU A 11 -35.42 46.14 26.78
C GLU A 11 -35.16 44.63 26.97
N THR A 12 -35.69 43.79 26.07
CA THR A 12 -35.61 42.34 26.19
C THR A 12 -34.33 41.83 25.51
N PRO A 13 -33.47 41.05 26.19
CA PRO A 13 -32.24 40.53 25.58
C PRO A 13 -32.56 39.58 24.42
N ILE A 14 -31.73 39.65 23.37
CA ILE A 14 -31.81 38.78 22.18
C ILE A 14 -30.83 37.63 22.35
N TYR A 15 -31.27 36.41 22.03
CA TYR A 15 -30.44 35.21 22.05
C TYR A 15 -30.38 34.57 20.67
N THR A 16 -29.18 34.32 20.17
CA THR A 16 -28.95 33.55 18.94
C THR A 16 -28.18 32.29 19.24
N THR A 17 -28.47 31.23 18.49
CA THR A 17 -27.79 29.95 18.61
C THR A 17 -27.42 29.43 17.23
N THR A 18 -26.16 29.08 17.04
CA THR A 18 -25.66 28.48 15.81
C THR A 18 -24.85 27.22 16.12
N THR A 19 -24.73 26.35 15.11
CA THR A 19 -23.96 25.12 15.19
C THR A 19 -22.91 25.13 14.09
N SER A 20 -21.67 24.77 14.44
CA SER A 20 -20.59 24.55 13.50
C SER A 20 -20.09 23.12 13.62
N THR A 21 -19.90 22.44 12.50
CA THR A 21 -19.51 21.03 12.46
C THR A 21 -18.05 20.88 12.07
N THR A 22 -17.34 20.02 12.78
CA THR A 22 -15.95 19.60 12.51
C THR A 22 -15.86 18.08 12.53
N PHE A 23 -14.85 17.50 11.88
CA PHE A 23 -14.68 16.05 11.82
C PHE A 23 -13.68 15.56 12.87
N TRP A 24 -13.91 14.37 13.43
CA TRP A 24 -13.03 13.76 14.42
C TRP A 24 -12.93 12.23 14.28
N THR A 25 -12.01 11.61 15.03
CA THR A 25 -11.67 10.18 14.92
C THR A 25 -12.43 9.25 15.88
N GLY A 26 -13.42 9.75 16.62
CA GLY A 26 -14.24 8.92 17.50
C GLY A 26 -15.40 8.23 16.82
N SER A 27 -16.37 7.75 17.60
CA SER A 27 -17.44 6.88 17.12
C SER A 27 -18.87 7.43 17.29
N TYR A 28 -19.03 8.64 17.80
CA TYR A 28 -20.33 9.26 18.03
C TYR A 28 -20.30 10.77 17.77
N ASP A 29 -21.45 11.40 17.57
CA ASP A 29 -21.49 12.87 17.50
C ASP A 29 -21.32 13.45 18.91
N THR A 30 -20.45 14.45 19.07
CA THR A 30 -20.21 15.06 20.38
C THR A 30 -20.16 16.58 20.31
N ILE A 31 -20.62 17.24 21.36
CA ILE A 31 -20.38 18.68 21.55
C ILE A 31 -18.98 18.79 22.13
N PHE A 32 -18.05 19.23 21.28
CA PHE A 32 -16.67 19.43 21.68
C PHE A 32 -16.51 20.73 22.48
N SER A 33 -17.20 21.79 22.05
CA SER A 33 -17.07 23.11 22.67
C SER A 33 -18.34 23.93 22.54
N THR A 34 -18.55 24.82 23.52
CA THR A 34 -19.61 25.82 23.52
C THR A 34 -18.96 27.18 23.69
N ILE A 35 -19.20 28.08 22.74
CA ILE A 35 -18.69 29.45 22.77
C ILE A 35 -19.88 30.37 22.99
N THR A 36 -19.85 31.16 24.05
CA THR A 36 -20.91 32.15 24.34
C THR A 36 -20.30 33.54 24.37
N THR A 37 -20.86 34.44 23.57
CA THR A 37 -20.45 35.85 23.50
C THR A 37 -21.65 36.73 23.78
N THR A 38 -21.51 37.67 24.71
CA THR A 38 -22.55 38.65 25.01
C THR A 38 -22.03 40.05 24.69
N VAL A 39 -22.81 40.80 23.91
CA VAL A 39 -22.49 42.16 23.49
C VAL A 39 -23.68 43.06 23.79
N THR A 40 -23.40 44.23 24.36
CA THR A 40 -24.40 45.31 24.49
C THR A 40 -24.25 46.24 23.29
N GLY A 41 -25.30 46.33 22.48
CA GLY A 41 -25.34 47.22 21.32
C GLY A 41 -25.40 48.70 21.73
N THR A 42 -25.14 49.59 20.78
CA THR A 42 -25.27 51.05 20.97
C THR A 42 -26.71 51.50 21.21
N ASP A 43 -27.67 50.63 20.96
CA ASP A 43 -29.10 50.75 21.25
C ASP A 43 -29.47 50.37 22.69
N ASN A 44 -28.51 49.92 23.51
CA ASN A 44 -28.70 49.35 24.86
C ASN A 44 -29.33 47.95 24.90
N LEU A 45 -29.52 47.30 23.76
CA LEU A 45 -29.96 45.91 23.71
C LEU A 45 -28.79 44.97 23.99
N VAL A 46 -29.03 43.98 24.85
CA VAL A 46 -28.08 42.89 25.10
C VAL A 46 -28.34 41.77 24.11
N THR A 47 -27.34 41.43 23.31
CA THR A 47 -27.37 40.27 22.40
C THR A 47 -26.39 39.23 22.90
N THR A 48 -26.86 38.00 23.11
CA THR A 48 -26.02 36.85 23.44
C THR A 48 -26.05 35.86 22.30
N GLU A 49 -24.88 35.54 21.76
CA GLU A 49 -24.69 34.50 20.75
C GLU A 49 -24.05 33.28 21.40
N THR A 50 -24.61 32.11 21.14
CA THR A 50 -24.04 30.82 21.53
C THR A 50 -23.75 29.99 20.29
N ILE A 51 -22.52 29.50 20.16
CA ILE A 51 -22.06 28.65 19.08
C ILE A 51 -21.68 27.29 19.66
N TYR A 52 -22.33 26.23 19.20
CA TYR A 52 -21.94 24.86 19.51
C TYR A 52 -21.00 24.32 18.43
N ILE A 53 -19.82 23.89 18.84
CA ILE A 53 -18.90 23.15 17.97
C ILE A 53 -19.20 21.67 18.15
N VAL A 54 -19.78 21.07 17.11
CA VAL A 54 -20.12 19.65 17.06
C VAL A 54 -19.05 18.92 16.28
N GLU A 55 -18.54 17.85 16.86
CA GLU A 55 -17.61 16.93 16.23
C GLU A 55 -18.39 15.71 15.72
N THR A 56 -18.35 15.47 14.41
CA THR A 56 -18.95 14.30 13.75
C THR A 56 -17.87 13.30 13.31
N PRO A 57 -18.03 12.00 13.55
CA PRO A 57 -17.03 11.00 13.19
C PRO A 57 -16.69 10.96 11.70
N ILE A 58 -15.42 10.71 11.38
CA ILE A 58 -15.01 10.31 10.02
C ILE A 58 -15.45 8.87 9.79
N ARG A 59 -16.42 8.66 8.88
CA ARG A 59 -16.94 7.33 8.52
C ARG A 59 -16.33 6.83 7.23
N ALA A 60 -15.08 6.37 7.33
CA ALA A 60 -14.35 5.78 6.23
C ALA A 60 -13.72 4.46 6.63
N THR A 61 -13.83 3.45 5.78
CA THR A 61 -13.16 2.15 5.93
C THR A 61 -12.36 1.83 4.69
N SER A 62 -11.45 0.87 4.82
CA SER A 62 -10.68 0.39 3.68
C SER A 62 -10.45 -1.11 3.77
N THR A 63 -10.57 -1.77 2.63
CA THR A 63 -10.34 -3.21 2.48
C THR A 63 -9.24 -3.42 1.45
N THR A 64 -8.41 -4.45 1.63
CA THR A 64 -7.28 -4.74 0.73
C THR A 64 -7.32 -6.18 0.26
N THR A 65 -7.19 -6.37 -1.05
CA THR A 65 -6.97 -7.66 -1.71
C THR A 65 -5.59 -7.66 -2.37
N SER A 66 -4.95 -8.83 -2.41
CA SER A 66 -3.59 -8.98 -2.93
C SER A 66 -3.55 -10.05 -4.01
N ASP A 67 -2.86 -9.77 -5.11
CA ASP A 67 -2.58 -10.71 -6.20
C ASP A 67 -1.12 -10.66 -6.61
N TYR A 68 -0.63 -11.76 -7.19
CA TYR A 68 0.72 -11.84 -7.73
C TYR A 68 0.77 -11.48 -9.21
N TRP A 69 1.85 -10.85 -9.65
CA TRP A 69 2.04 -10.44 -11.05
C TRP A 69 3.50 -10.52 -11.53
N SER A 70 3.69 -10.47 -12.84
CA SER A 70 5.01 -10.63 -13.48
C SER A 70 5.88 -9.37 -13.53
N ASN A 71 5.38 -8.22 -13.05
CA ASN A 71 6.18 -7.00 -12.98
C ASN A 71 7.17 -7.08 -11.80
N SER A 72 8.25 -6.29 -11.86
CA SER A 72 9.33 -6.29 -10.87
C SER A 72 9.14 -5.30 -9.71
N PHE A 73 7.95 -4.72 -9.56
CA PHE A 73 7.66 -3.70 -8.54
C PHE A 73 6.32 -3.98 -7.85
N PHE A 74 6.16 -3.42 -6.65
CA PHE A 74 4.88 -3.41 -5.95
C PHE A 74 3.97 -2.33 -6.50
N SER A 75 2.68 -2.63 -6.66
CA SER A 75 1.70 -1.62 -7.07
C SER A 75 0.47 -1.69 -6.21
N THR A 76 -0.04 -0.53 -5.81
CA THR A 76 -1.32 -0.41 -5.11
C THR A 76 -2.23 0.49 -5.91
N THR A 77 -3.47 0.06 -6.13
CA THR A 77 -4.45 0.85 -6.87
C THR A 77 -5.80 0.78 -6.16
N ALA A 78 -6.46 1.92 -6.00
CA ALA A 78 -7.85 1.96 -5.58
C ALA A 78 -8.72 1.51 -6.76
N VAL A 79 -9.48 0.44 -6.58
CA VAL A 79 -10.29 -0.16 -7.65
C VAL A 79 -11.72 0.35 -7.56
N GLU A 80 -12.23 0.50 -6.34
CA GLU A 80 -13.62 0.85 -6.11
C GLU A 80 -13.76 1.68 -4.84
N THR A 81 -14.67 2.65 -4.89
CA THR A 81 -15.17 3.34 -3.71
C THR A 81 -16.69 3.18 -3.72
N ARG A 82 -17.25 2.73 -2.60
CA ARG A 82 -18.69 2.59 -2.43
C ARG A 82 -19.16 3.15 -1.10
N THR A 83 -20.39 3.59 -1.06
CA THR A 83 -21.05 4.02 0.17
C THR A 83 -22.08 2.97 0.59
N PHE A 84 -22.18 2.72 1.88
CA PHE A 84 -23.22 1.88 2.46
C PHE A 84 -23.70 2.45 3.79
N THR A 85 -24.94 2.15 4.15
CA THR A 85 -25.49 2.50 5.47
C THR A 85 -25.10 1.42 6.47
N GLY A 86 -24.37 1.80 7.52
CA GLY A 86 -23.96 0.91 8.60
C GLY A 86 -25.14 0.49 9.50
N THR A 87 -24.88 -0.39 10.46
CA THR A 87 -25.87 -0.80 11.48
C THR A 87 -26.24 0.32 12.46
N ASP A 88 -25.49 1.42 12.43
CA ASP A 88 -25.70 2.66 13.18
C ASP A 88 -26.52 3.69 12.39
N ASP A 89 -27.13 3.30 11.26
CA ASP A 89 -27.95 4.12 10.37
C ASP A 89 -27.22 5.29 9.70
N TYR A 90 -25.88 5.26 9.69
CA TYR A 90 -25.07 6.30 9.08
C TYR A 90 -24.34 5.81 7.83
N GLU A 91 -24.18 6.71 6.85
CA GLU A 91 -23.40 6.42 5.64
C GLU A 91 -21.90 6.30 5.98
N THR A 92 -21.29 5.23 5.49
CA THR A 92 -19.86 4.96 5.55
C THR A 92 -19.32 4.78 4.14
N THR A 93 -18.19 5.42 3.84
CA THR A 93 -17.48 5.24 2.58
C THR A 93 -16.43 4.15 2.73
N GLU A 94 -16.50 3.10 1.93
CA GLU A 94 -15.47 2.06 1.84
C GLU A 94 -14.64 2.25 0.57
N THR A 95 -13.32 2.24 0.72
CA THR A 95 -12.38 2.18 -0.41
C THR A 95 -11.72 0.81 -0.48
N ILE A 96 -11.82 0.15 -1.64
CA ILE A 96 -11.20 -1.15 -1.89
C ILE A 96 -9.89 -0.94 -2.66
N TYR A 97 -8.80 -1.43 -2.08
CA TYR A 97 -7.46 -1.39 -2.66
C TYR A 97 -7.08 -2.77 -3.19
N GLN A 98 -6.58 -2.81 -4.42
CA GLN A 98 -5.88 -3.96 -4.96
C GLN A 98 -4.37 -3.72 -4.85
N VAL A 99 -3.68 -4.68 -4.25
CA VAL A 99 -2.23 -4.72 -4.15
C VAL A 99 -1.70 -5.80 -5.09
N PHE A 100 -0.70 -5.46 -5.88
CA PHE A 100 0.01 -6.37 -6.75
C PHE A 100 1.43 -6.60 -6.24
N ILE A 101 1.73 -7.88 -5.97
CA ILE A 101 2.99 -8.33 -5.39
C ILE A 101 3.84 -8.96 -6.52
N PRO A 102 5.06 -8.47 -6.76
CA PRO A 102 5.94 -9.00 -7.82
C PRO A 102 6.30 -10.46 -7.55
N VAL A 103 6.24 -11.30 -8.59
CA VAL A 103 6.85 -12.64 -8.57
C VAL A 103 8.35 -12.47 -8.78
N PHE A 104 9.15 -12.91 -7.82
CA PHE A 104 10.60 -12.89 -7.97
C PHE A 104 11.04 -13.96 -8.97
N VAL A 105 11.62 -13.52 -10.08
CA VAL A 105 12.13 -14.41 -11.13
C VAL A 105 13.64 -14.46 -11.04
N THR A 106 14.18 -15.67 -10.95
CA THR A 106 15.61 -15.93 -11.08
C THR A 106 15.87 -16.74 -12.35
N THR A 107 17.07 -16.60 -12.90
CA THR A 107 17.49 -17.34 -14.10
C THR A 107 18.67 -18.24 -13.75
N THR A 108 18.61 -19.49 -14.18
CA THR A 108 19.70 -20.44 -14.09
C THR A 108 19.96 -21.09 -15.44
N THR A 109 21.22 -21.41 -15.71
CA THR A 109 21.65 -22.05 -16.95
C THR A 109 22.35 -23.35 -16.62
N ILE A 110 21.87 -24.43 -17.22
CA ILE A 110 22.45 -25.77 -17.13
C ILE A 110 23.19 -26.03 -18.42
N TYR A 111 24.49 -26.28 -18.30
CA TYR A 111 25.36 -26.55 -19.42
C TYR A 111 25.55 -28.06 -19.59
N THR A 112 25.39 -28.54 -20.82
CA THR A 112 25.57 -29.96 -21.17
C THR A 112 26.46 -30.05 -22.41
N ASP A 113 27.37 -31.03 -22.47
CA ASP A 113 28.12 -31.31 -23.70
C ASP A 113 27.20 -31.94 -24.76
N PHE A 114 27.61 -31.86 -26.03
CA PHE A 114 26.90 -32.56 -27.10
C PHE A 114 26.96 -34.08 -26.89
N PRO A 115 25.85 -34.83 -27.08
CA PRO A 115 25.82 -36.27 -26.83
C PRO A 115 26.81 -37.09 -27.66
N ASP A 116 27.23 -36.56 -28.81
CA ASP A 116 28.19 -37.19 -29.72
C ASP A 116 29.65 -36.75 -29.47
N GLY A 117 29.89 -35.89 -28.47
CA GLY A 117 31.19 -35.39 -28.08
C GLY A 117 31.84 -34.44 -29.09
N ARG A 118 31.10 -33.97 -30.10
CA ARG A 118 31.62 -33.06 -31.12
C ARG A 118 31.47 -31.61 -30.72
N ILE A 119 32.32 -30.76 -31.30
CA ILE A 119 32.24 -29.31 -31.16
C ILE A 119 31.51 -28.76 -32.36
N TYR A 120 30.43 -28.01 -32.10
CA TYR A 120 29.65 -27.32 -33.11
C TYR A 120 29.76 -25.81 -32.90
N ASP A 121 29.91 -25.05 -33.97
CA ASP A 121 29.74 -23.60 -33.89
C ASP A 121 28.24 -23.29 -34.00
N MET A 122 27.64 -22.77 -32.93
CA MET A 122 26.21 -22.56 -32.84
C MET A 122 25.90 -21.15 -32.34
N GLU A 123 25.16 -20.39 -33.15
CA GLU A 123 24.75 -19.03 -32.85
C GLU A 123 23.80 -18.96 -31.63
N ASN A 124 22.99 -20.02 -31.42
CA ASN A 124 22.08 -20.16 -30.28
C ASN A 124 22.18 -21.56 -29.66
N PRO A 125 23.05 -21.78 -28.67
CA PRO A 125 23.30 -23.10 -28.10
C PRO A 125 22.21 -23.61 -27.15
N THR A 126 21.18 -22.81 -26.84
CA THR A 126 20.04 -23.22 -26.01
C THR A 126 19.18 -24.22 -26.75
N TYR A 127 19.04 -25.43 -26.21
CA TYR A 127 18.22 -26.49 -26.81
C TYR A 127 16.90 -26.72 -26.07
N SER A 128 16.79 -26.26 -24.82
CA SER A 128 15.55 -26.36 -24.05
C SER A 128 15.45 -25.24 -23.03
N THR A 129 14.23 -24.85 -22.71
CA THR A 129 13.91 -23.92 -21.64
C THR A 129 12.80 -24.49 -20.77
N GLY A 130 12.84 -24.16 -19.49
CA GLY A 130 11.82 -24.54 -18.52
C GLY A 130 11.54 -23.41 -17.54
N MET A 131 10.37 -23.44 -16.93
CA MET A 131 10.00 -22.53 -15.85
C MET A 131 9.51 -23.37 -14.67
N ILE A 132 10.06 -23.09 -13.49
CA ILE A 132 9.64 -23.71 -12.24
C ILE A 132 9.03 -22.63 -11.39
N ILE A 133 7.81 -22.84 -10.90
CA ILE A 133 7.18 -21.96 -9.92
C ILE A 133 7.17 -22.72 -8.60
N THR A 134 7.76 -22.11 -7.57
CA THR A 134 7.81 -22.63 -6.21
C THR A 134 7.13 -21.67 -5.28
N THR A 135 6.46 -22.20 -4.28
CA THR A 135 6.01 -21.41 -3.12
C THR A 135 6.96 -21.70 -1.97
N ASP A 136 7.54 -20.66 -1.40
CA ASP A 136 8.41 -20.73 -0.22
C ASP A 136 7.60 -20.96 1.08
N GLU A 137 8.30 -20.91 2.22
CA GLU A 137 7.69 -20.96 3.55
C GLU A 137 6.82 -19.74 3.90
N ASP A 138 7.03 -18.60 3.24
CA ASP A 138 6.29 -17.36 3.46
C ASP A 138 4.98 -17.30 2.64
N GLY A 139 4.79 -18.24 1.71
CA GLY A 139 3.62 -18.35 0.86
C GLY A 139 3.74 -17.56 -0.44
N ALA A 140 4.88 -16.90 -0.71
CA ALA A 140 5.08 -16.17 -1.95
C ALA A 140 5.50 -17.10 -3.10
N PRO A 141 4.96 -16.87 -4.32
CA PRO A 141 5.45 -17.53 -5.51
C PRO A 141 6.79 -16.92 -5.93
N ARG A 142 7.75 -17.80 -6.19
CA ARG A 142 9.04 -17.52 -6.82
C ARG A 142 9.10 -18.31 -8.12
N ALA A 143 9.69 -17.72 -9.15
CA ALA A 143 9.90 -18.38 -10.43
C ALA A 143 11.39 -18.56 -10.71
N VAL A 144 11.74 -19.71 -11.29
CA VAL A 144 13.07 -20.01 -11.82
C VAL A 144 12.94 -20.31 -13.31
N CYS A 145 13.55 -19.49 -14.13
CA CYS A 145 13.75 -19.76 -15.55
C CYS A 145 15.02 -20.61 -15.72
N VAL A 146 14.88 -21.80 -16.29
CA VAL A 146 15.98 -22.74 -16.53
C VAL A 146 16.27 -22.78 -18.02
N TYR A 147 17.51 -22.48 -18.41
CA TYR A 147 18.00 -22.62 -19.77
C TYR A 147 18.94 -23.81 -19.85
N TYR A 148 18.66 -24.76 -20.75
CA TYR A 148 19.56 -25.86 -21.05
C TYR A 148 20.35 -25.54 -22.32
N VAL A 149 21.67 -25.46 -22.19
CA VAL A 149 22.56 -24.92 -23.20
C VAL A 149 23.66 -25.92 -23.52
N TYR A 150 23.87 -26.19 -24.81
CA TYR A 150 25.02 -26.98 -25.24
C TYR A 150 26.31 -26.15 -25.13
N VAL A 151 27.38 -26.74 -24.62
CA VAL A 151 28.70 -26.09 -24.58
C VAL A 151 29.64 -26.69 -25.62
N ASN A 152 30.53 -25.84 -26.14
CA ASN A 152 31.51 -26.19 -27.18
C ASN A 152 32.70 -26.95 -26.61
N GLY A 153 32.46 -28.09 -25.97
CA GLY A 153 33.49 -29.03 -25.50
C GLY A 153 34.54 -28.43 -24.56
N LYS A 154 34.23 -27.29 -23.92
CA LYS A 154 35.06 -26.64 -22.91
C LYS A 154 34.16 -26.05 -21.85
N LEU A 155 33.80 -26.87 -20.86
CA LEU A 155 33.94 -26.38 -19.50
C LEU A 155 35.44 -26.12 -19.29
N LYS A 156 35.92 -24.93 -19.70
CA LYS A 156 37.12 -24.42 -19.04
C LYS A 156 36.70 -24.27 -17.59
N ALA A 157 37.30 -25.10 -16.74
CA ALA A 157 37.24 -24.96 -15.30
C ALA A 157 37.18 -23.47 -14.94
N PHE A 158 36.22 -23.09 -14.10
CA PHE A 158 36.33 -21.85 -13.36
C PHE A 158 37.73 -21.84 -12.75
N ASN A 159 38.51 -20.83 -13.15
CA ASN A 159 39.86 -20.49 -12.70
C ASN A 159 40.94 -21.59 -12.82
N GLY A 160 41.67 -21.59 -13.93
CA GLY A 160 43.14 -21.47 -13.93
C GLY A 160 44.02 -22.48 -13.17
N GLU A 161 43.49 -23.56 -12.58
CA GLU A 161 44.30 -24.61 -11.95
C GLU A 161 43.99 -25.99 -12.53
N ASP A 162 45.06 -26.77 -12.67
CA ASP A 162 45.13 -28.09 -13.28
C ASP A 162 44.18 -29.09 -12.58
N THR A 163 43.13 -29.51 -13.29
CA THR A 163 42.08 -30.40 -12.79
C THR A 163 42.42 -31.90 -12.91
N SER A 164 43.69 -32.26 -13.10
CA SER A 164 44.14 -33.67 -13.12
C SER A 164 43.88 -34.47 -11.82
N LYS A 165 43.22 -33.88 -10.81
CA LYS A 165 42.83 -34.54 -9.57
C LYS A 165 41.33 -34.59 -9.26
N PHE A 166 40.46 -34.05 -10.10
CA PHE A 166 39.01 -34.10 -9.85
C PHE A 166 38.34 -35.12 -10.76
N SER A 167 38.09 -36.32 -10.21
CA SER A 167 37.17 -37.28 -10.80
C SER A 167 35.74 -36.74 -10.73
N ASN A 168 35.00 -36.89 -11.82
CA ASN A 168 33.60 -36.51 -12.01
C ASN A 168 32.79 -36.57 -10.71
N SER A 169 32.46 -35.40 -10.16
CA SER A 169 31.54 -35.26 -9.05
C SER A 169 30.30 -34.55 -9.58
N THR A 170 29.21 -35.31 -9.67
CA THR A 170 27.87 -34.83 -9.99
C THR A 170 27.33 -34.03 -8.81
N GLU A 171 27.86 -32.84 -8.53
CA GLU A 171 27.29 -31.92 -7.54
C GLU A 171 27.98 -30.56 -7.68
N ASN A 172 27.38 -29.66 -8.47
CA ASN A 172 27.67 -28.22 -8.40
C ASN A 172 26.35 -27.49 -8.17
N THR A 173 25.88 -27.49 -6.93
CA THR A 173 24.97 -26.47 -6.42
C THR A 173 25.82 -25.35 -5.82
N GLU A 174 26.31 -24.43 -6.65
CA GLU A 174 26.76 -23.13 -6.14
C GLU A 174 25.59 -22.15 -6.20
N THR A 175 24.92 -21.99 -5.06
CA THR A 175 24.04 -20.86 -4.80
C THR A 175 24.92 -19.61 -4.71
N ASN A 176 25.01 -18.86 -5.80
CA ASN A 176 25.64 -17.55 -5.79
C ASN A 176 24.74 -16.59 -4.99
N HIS A 177 25.01 -16.47 -3.69
CA HIS A 177 24.60 -15.30 -2.92
C HIS A 177 25.41 -14.11 -3.44
N GLY A 178 24.70 -13.12 -3.97
CA GLY A 178 25.28 -12.02 -4.71
C GLY A 178 26.33 -11.24 -3.93
N ASP A 179 27.43 -10.92 -4.63
CA ASP A 179 28.24 -9.75 -4.33
C ASP A 179 28.01 -8.70 -5.43
N SER A 180 27.53 -7.55 -4.99
CA SER A 180 27.45 -6.32 -5.75
C SER A 180 28.85 -5.91 -6.22
N ILE A 181 29.02 -5.67 -7.52
CA ILE A 181 30.06 -4.78 -8.01
C ILE A 181 29.41 -3.46 -8.37
N ILE A 182 29.72 -2.45 -7.57
CA ILE A 182 29.63 -1.04 -7.91
C ILE A 182 30.76 -0.76 -8.91
N VAL A 183 30.41 -0.29 -10.12
CA VAL A 183 31.17 0.75 -10.85
C VAL A 183 30.15 1.68 -11.51
#